data_AF-A0A7X9IUJ0-F1
#
_entry.id   AF-A0A7X9IUJ0-F1
#
_cell.length_a   1.000
_cell.length_b   1.000
_cell.length_c   1.000
_cell.angle_alpha   90.00
_cell.angle_beta   90.00
_cell.angle_gamma   90.00
#
_symmetry.space_group_name_H-M   'P 1'
#
loop_
_entity.id
_entity.type
_entity.pdbx_description
1 polymer ?
#
loop_
_entity_poly.entity_id
_entity_poly.type
_entity_poly.pdbx_seq_one_letter_code
_entity_poly.pdbx_strand_id
1 'polypeptide(L)'
;MHTLSAPPPSSGASGPSRPRLLWLPLLVALAAVPVRASVVRVLGLPELLARAEVVAVVTVESAASSWVAGRIVTDSALRLDEPLRGGARGDFVSVRTLGGEVDGIGQRVFGEPSFRPGERYLVFLERFPGACERPRFRPVGMAQGALPVVDTPDGPRVTPAPDPPLLVAPSAAASVAPWLDAPRPL
;
A
#
# COMPACT_ATOMS: atom_id res chain seq x y z
N MET A 1 67.45 -57.68 -1.89
CA MET A 1 67.54 -57.73 -0.42
C MET A 1 66.19 -57.24 0.11
N HIS A 2 65.32 -58.18 0.52
CA HIS A 2 64.88 -58.36 1.91
C HIS A 2 63.88 -57.27 2.35
N THR A 3 62.64 -57.50 2.79
CA THR A 3 61.91 -58.67 3.29
C THR A 3 60.40 -58.35 3.36
N LEU A 4 59.57 -59.38 3.27
CA LEU A 4 58.13 -59.38 3.59
C LEU A 4 57.82 -58.80 4.99
N SER A 5 56.64 -58.19 5.13
CA SER A 5 55.79 -58.40 6.31
C SER A 5 54.31 -58.27 5.94
N ALA A 6 53.54 -59.31 6.24
CA ALA A 6 52.10 -59.45 6.00
C ALA A 6 51.28 -58.85 7.19
N PRO A 7 49.94 -58.70 7.05
CA PRO A 7 49.12 -57.80 7.87
C PRO A 7 48.45 -58.49 9.07
N PRO A 8 47.89 -57.74 10.06
CA PRO A 8 46.86 -58.26 10.95
C PRO A 8 45.43 -57.81 10.55
N PRO A 9 44.39 -58.63 10.82
CA PRO A 9 43.00 -58.36 10.47
C PRO A 9 42.21 -57.72 11.62
N SER A 10 41.13 -57.01 11.28
CA SER A 10 39.78 -57.14 11.86
C SER A 10 38.94 -55.92 11.49
N SER A 11 37.87 -56.13 10.73
CA SER A 11 36.48 -56.18 11.22
C SER A 11 35.91 -54.79 11.48
N GLY A 12 34.96 -54.40 10.63
CA GLY A 12 34.22 -53.15 10.78
C GLY A 12 33.26 -52.97 9.63
N ALA A 13 32.14 -53.69 9.68
CA ALA A 13 30.98 -53.42 8.84
C ALA A 13 30.56 -51.94 8.98
N SER A 14 30.35 -51.25 7.86
CA SER A 14 29.57 -50.01 7.85
C SER A 14 28.67 -50.03 6.62
N GLY A 15 27.35 -50.00 6.87
CA GLY A 15 26.31 -50.14 5.86
C GLY A 15 26.21 -48.93 4.92
N PRO A 16 25.30 -48.99 3.93
CA PRO A 16 25.15 -47.92 2.95
C PRO A 16 24.59 -46.66 3.63
N SER A 17 25.43 -45.65 3.84
CA SER A 17 25.00 -44.32 4.26
C SER A 17 24.20 -43.68 3.12
N ARG A 18 22.88 -43.61 3.27
CA ARG A 18 21.96 -42.86 2.39
C ARG A 18 22.10 -41.36 2.71
N PRO A 19 22.77 -40.51 1.91
CA PRO A 19 22.88 -39.09 2.20
C PRO A 19 21.71 -38.37 1.52
N ARG A 20 20.48 -38.61 1.98
CA ARG A 20 19.28 -37.92 1.45
C ARG A 20 18.47 -37.18 2.50
N LEU A 21 18.90 -37.20 3.77
CA LEU A 21 18.13 -36.65 4.89
C LEU A 21 18.83 -35.50 5.63
N LEU A 22 19.79 -34.81 4.99
CA LEU A 22 20.47 -33.65 5.60
C LEU A 22 20.04 -32.29 5.01
N TRP A 23 19.16 -32.28 4.01
CA TRP A 23 18.71 -31.05 3.33
C TRP A 23 17.38 -30.51 3.88
N LEU A 24 16.64 -31.32 4.65
CA LEU A 24 15.36 -30.94 5.23
C LEU A 24 15.45 -29.80 6.28
N PRO A 25 16.43 -29.77 7.22
CA PRO A 25 16.46 -28.71 8.23
C PRO A 25 16.84 -27.35 7.63
N LEU A 26 17.64 -27.34 6.56
CA LEU A 26 18.06 -26.10 5.88
C LEU A 26 16.91 -25.44 5.11
N LEU A 27 16.04 -26.24 4.48
CA LEU A 27 14.82 -25.74 3.81
C LEU A 27 13.80 -25.19 4.82
N VAL A 28 13.65 -25.82 5.99
CA VAL A 28 12.77 -25.31 7.06
C VAL A 28 13.30 -24.00 7.65
N ALA A 29 14.62 -23.88 7.83
CA ALA A 29 15.23 -22.64 8.34
C ALA A 29 15.08 -21.45 7.37
N LEU A 30 15.05 -21.69 6.05
CA LEU A 30 14.88 -20.62 5.06
C LEU A 30 13.43 -20.11 4.94
N ALA A 31 12.44 -20.93 5.32
CA ALA A 31 11.03 -20.53 5.35
C ALA A 31 10.67 -19.62 6.53
N ALA A 32 11.57 -19.48 7.52
CA ALA A 32 11.36 -18.66 8.71
C ALA A 32 11.84 -17.21 8.56
N VAL A 33 12.30 -16.79 7.37
CA VAL A 33 12.64 -15.38 7.14
C VAL A 33 11.33 -14.58 7.17
N PRO A 34 11.13 -13.67 8.15
CA PRO A 34 9.93 -12.85 8.17
C PRO A 34 9.95 -11.96 6.93
N VAL A 35 9.00 -12.19 6.01
CA VAL A 35 8.77 -11.27 4.91
C VAL A 35 8.35 -9.94 5.54
N ARG A 36 9.16 -8.89 5.36
CA ARG A 36 8.82 -7.56 5.85
C ARG A 36 7.76 -6.97 4.93
N ALA A 37 6.52 -7.41 5.11
CA ALA A 37 5.37 -6.73 4.55
C ALA A 37 5.27 -5.35 5.21
N SER A 38 5.23 -4.29 4.40
CA SER A 38 4.94 -2.94 4.91
C SER A 38 3.46 -2.91 5.31
N VAL A 39 3.19 -2.73 6.58
CA VAL A 39 1.81 -2.74 7.11
C VAL A 39 1.39 -1.32 7.42
N VAL A 40 0.16 -0.94 7.02
CA VAL A 40 -0.37 0.40 7.27
C VAL A 40 -1.29 0.33 8.49
N ARG A 41 -1.12 1.27 9.42
CA ARG A 41 -2.01 1.39 10.59
C ARG A 41 -3.36 1.95 10.16
N VAL A 42 -4.44 1.40 10.70
CA VAL A 42 -5.77 2.00 10.56
C VAL A 42 -5.79 3.36 11.24
N LEU A 43 -6.22 4.39 10.51
CA LEU A 43 -6.50 5.71 11.04
C LEU A 43 -8.00 5.84 11.29
N GLY A 44 -8.38 6.36 12.46
CA GLY A 44 -9.73 6.83 12.70
C GLY A 44 -9.96 8.21 12.05
N LEU A 45 -11.21 8.65 12.04
CA LEU A 45 -11.64 9.92 11.47
C LEU A 45 -10.99 11.10 12.22
N PRO A 46 -10.89 11.09 13.56
CA PRO A 46 -10.15 12.12 14.28
C PRO A 46 -8.69 12.21 13.82
N GLU A 47 -8.01 11.08 13.59
CA GLU A 47 -6.63 11.06 13.11
C GLU A 47 -6.49 11.54 11.66
N LEU A 48 -7.40 11.14 10.77
CA LEU A 48 -7.45 11.63 9.39
C LEU A 48 -7.65 13.16 9.38
N LEU A 49 -8.61 13.67 10.15
CA LEU A 49 -8.90 15.09 10.27
C LEU A 49 -7.77 15.88 10.96
N ALA A 50 -7.07 15.30 11.92
CA ALA A 50 -5.96 15.96 12.61
C ALA A 50 -4.78 16.22 11.67
N ARG A 51 -4.57 15.35 10.67
CA ARG A 51 -3.46 15.43 9.72
C ARG A 51 -3.82 16.18 8.43
N ALA A 52 -5.10 16.17 8.05
CA ALA A 52 -5.54 16.76 6.80
C ALA A 52 -5.50 18.30 6.83
N GLU A 53 -4.83 18.88 5.85
CA GLU A 53 -4.87 20.30 5.52
C GLU A 53 -6.04 20.62 4.59
N VAL A 54 -6.37 19.70 3.68
CA VAL A 54 -7.54 19.80 2.80
C VAL A 54 -8.45 18.60 3.02
N VAL A 55 -9.73 18.86 3.23
CA VAL A 55 -10.79 17.85 3.30
C VAL A 55 -11.91 18.29 2.38
N ALA A 56 -12.27 17.48 1.39
CA ALA A 56 -13.26 17.87 0.41
C ALA A 56 -13.85 16.65 -0.32
N VAL A 57 -15.07 16.82 -0.84
CA VAL A 57 -15.53 16.02 -1.98
C VAL A 57 -14.96 16.64 -3.24
N VAL A 58 -14.38 15.79 -4.09
CA VAL A 58 -13.67 16.23 -5.29
C VAL A 58 -14.03 15.37 -6.48
N THR A 59 -13.90 15.96 -7.66
CA THR A 59 -13.91 15.26 -8.94
C THR A 59 -12.48 15.19 -9.47
N VAL A 60 -12.05 14.02 -9.94
CA VAL A 60 -10.77 13.85 -10.60
C VAL A 60 -10.90 14.37 -12.03
N GLU A 61 -10.14 15.40 -12.39
CA GLU A 61 -10.21 16.01 -13.72
C GLU A 61 -9.19 15.40 -14.68
N SER A 62 -8.00 15.09 -14.17
CA SER A 62 -6.97 14.39 -14.92
C SER A 62 -6.04 13.63 -13.99
N ALA A 63 -5.39 12.60 -14.54
CA ALA A 63 -4.33 11.86 -13.90
C ALA A 63 -3.25 11.56 -14.94
N ALA A 64 -1.99 11.87 -14.63
CA ALA A 64 -0.86 11.64 -15.51
C ALA A 64 0.27 10.96 -14.76
N SER A 65 0.73 9.82 -15.29
CA SER A 65 1.83 9.06 -14.71
C SER A 65 3.16 9.42 -15.36
N SER A 66 4.23 9.40 -14.57
CA SER A 66 5.60 9.64 -15.05
C SER A 66 6.64 8.91 -14.21
N TRP A 67 7.82 8.68 -14.79
CA TRP A 67 8.96 8.15 -14.07
C TRP A 67 9.65 9.24 -13.25
N VAL A 68 9.80 9.00 -11.95
CA VAL A 68 10.54 9.87 -11.03
C VAL A 68 11.47 9.00 -10.18
N ALA A 69 12.78 9.22 -10.31
CA ALA A 69 13.80 8.49 -9.55
C ALA A 69 13.63 6.96 -9.57
N GLY A 70 13.33 6.39 -10.74
CA GLY A 70 13.17 4.95 -10.93
C GLY A 70 11.86 4.35 -10.40
N ARG A 71 10.86 5.18 -10.09
CA ARG A 71 9.50 4.75 -9.73
C ARG A 71 8.47 5.48 -10.58
N ILE A 72 7.37 4.83 -10.89
CA ILE A 72 6.22 5.53 -11.48
C ILE A 72 5.47 6.26 -10.36
N VAL A 73 5.14 7.52 -10.62
CA VAL A 73 4.23 8.33 -9.79
C VAL A 73 3.12 8.86 -10.68
N THR A 74 1.95 9.10 -10.09
CA THR A 74 0.80 9.69 -10.79
C THR A 74 0.44 11.02 -10.13
N ASP A 75 0.48 12.10 -10.91
CA ASP A 75 -0.03 13.40 -10.50
C ASP A 75 -1.48 13.54 -11.00
N SER A 76 -2.41 13.74 -10.07
CA SER A 76 -3.83 13.94 -10.35
C SER A 76 -4.25 15.37 -10.05
N ALA A 77 -5.04 15.97 -10.93
CA ALA A 77 -5.68 17.26 -10.69
C ALA A 77 -7.10 17.02 -10.17
N LEU A 78 -7.38 17.46 -8.95
CA LEU A 78 -8.66 17.28 -8.29
C LEU A 78 -9.36 18.62 -8.18
N ARG A 79 -10.58 18.73 -8.70
CA ARG A 79 -11.42 19.92 -8.54
C ARG A 79 -12.25 19.79 -7.27
N LEU A 80 -12.22 20.82 -6.42
CA LEU A 80 -12.97 20.85 -5.16
C LEU A 80 -14.45 21.11 -5.45
N ASP A 81 -15.29 20.09 -5.26
CA ASP A 81 -16.75 20.20 -5.39
C ASP A 81 -17.37 20.76 -4.12
N GLU A 82 -17.02 20.17 -2.98
CA GLU A 82 -17.53 20.51 -1.65
C GLU A 82 -16.37 20.54 -0.65
N PRO A 83 -15.66 21.68 -0.51
CA PRO A 83 -14.60 21.82 0.45
C PRO A 83 -15.16 21.92 1.88
N LEU A 84 -14.69 21.03 2.76
CA LEU A 84 -15.00 21.02 4.19
C LEU A 84 -13.88 21.68 5.00
N ARG A 85 -12.64 21.61 4.50
CA ARG A 85 -11.45 22.28 5.05
C ARG A 85 -10.48 22.59 3.92
N GLY A 86 -9.96 23.81 3.90
CA GLY A 86 -8.92 24.24 2.96
C GLY A 86 -9.42 24.43 1.52
N GLY A 87 -8.88 25.43 0.83
CA GLY A 87 -9.31 25.81 -0.52
C GLY A 87 -10.74 26.36 -0.58
N ALA A 88 -11.21 26.61 -1.80
CA ALA A 88 -12.55 27.06 -2.12
C ALA A 88 -13.19 26.18 -3.21
N ARG A 89 -14.52 26.22 -3.31
CA ARG A 89 -15.24 25.46 -4.33
C ARG A 89 -14.80 25.91 -5.72
N GLY A 90 -14.50 24.93 -6.58
CA GLY A 90 -13.96 25.18 -7.93
C GLY A 90 -12.44 25.29 -7.99
N ASP A 91 -11.74 25.35 -6.86
CA ASP A 91 -10.28 25.30 -6.85
C ASP A 91 -9.79 23.92 -7.32
N PHE A 92 -8.54 23.90 -7.78
CA PHE A 92 -7.85 22.68 -8.18
C PHE A 92 -6.67 22.43 -7.25
N VAL A 93 -6.58 21.21 -6.74
CA VAL A 93 -5.43 20.73 -5.97
C VAL A 93 -4.71 19.62 -6.73
N SER A 94 -3.38 19.67 -6.72
CA SER A 94 -2.55 18.62 -7.32
C SER A 94 -2.20 17.59 -6.26
N VAL A 95 -2.57 16.34 -6.51
CA VAL A 95 -2.32 15.20 -5.62
C VAL A 95 -1.37 14.23 -6.30
N ARG A 96 -0.30 13.86 -5.61
CA ARG A 96 0.66 12.86 -6.08
C ARG A 96 0.45 11.54 -5.35
N THR A 97 0.32 10.47 -6.12
CA THR A 97 0.29 9.09 -5.62
C THR A 97 1.41 8.27 -6.24
N LEU A 98 1.77 7.15 -5.60
CA LEU A 98 2.75 6.20 -6.13
C LEU A 98 2.11 5.16 -7.06
N GLY A 99 2.83 4.77 -8.10
CA GLY A 99 2.31 3.87 -9.14
C GLY A 99 1.59 4.61 -10.26
N GLY A 100 0.97 3.84 -11.15
CA GLY A 100 0.39 4.31 -12.40
C GLY A 100 0.90 3.49 -13.58
N GLU A 101 0.73 4.01 -14.79
CA GLU A 101 1.15 3.35 -16.02
C GLU A 101 1.82 4.35 -16.97
N VAL A 102 3.00 4.00 -17.48
CA VAL A 102 3.72 4.79 -18.48
C VAL A 102 4.08 3.88 -19.65
N ASP A 103 3.62 4.22 -20.84
CA ASP A 103 3.92 3.49 -22.09
C ASP A 103 3.69 1.96 -22.00
N GLY A 104 2.59 1.55 -21.36
CA GLY A 104 2.24 0.13 -21.18
C GLY A 104 2.95 -0.57 -20.00
N ILE A 105 3.83 0.13 -19.29
CA ILE A 105 4.47 -0.36 -18.06
C ILE A 105 3.67 0.12 -16.86
N GLY A 106 2.91 -0.80 -16.25
CA GLY A 106 2.16 -0.55 -15.02
C GLY A 106 2.98 -0.83 -13.76
N GLN A 107 2.94 0.11 -12.80
CA GLN A 107 3.42 -0.09 -11.44
C GLN A 107 2.25 0.09 -10.48
N ARG A 108 1.93 -0.94 -9.70
CA ARG A 108 0.92 -0.87 -8.66
C ARG A 108 1.59 -0.85 -7.29
N VAL A 109 1.20 0.10 -6.45
CA VAL A 109 1.64 0.17 -5.05
C VAL A 109 0.45 -0.18 -4.18
N PHE A 110 0.51 -1.32 -3.51
CA PHE A 110 -0.58 -1.77 -2.65
C PHE A 110 -0.82 -0.78 -1.52
N GLY A 111 -2.10 -0.46 -1.32
CA GLY A 111 -2.54 0.51 -0.32
C GLY A 111 -2.41 1.96 -0.70
N GLU A 112 -1.87 2.27 -1.88
CA GLU A 112 -1.90 3.61 -2.46
C GLU A 112 -3.19 3.81 -3.27
N PRO A 113 -3.87 4.96 -3.19
CA PRO A 113 -5.10 5.17 -3.93
C PRO A 113 -4.82 5.38 -5.42
N SER A 114 -5.74 4.89 -6.25
CA SER A 114 -5.74 5.11 -7.69
C SER A 114 -6.89 6.02 -8.05
N PHE A 115 -6.61 7.30 -8.29
CA PHE A 115 -7.61 8.24 -8.80
C PHE A 115 -7.91 7.96 -10.27
N ARG A 116 -9.18 7.98 -10.63
CA ARG A 116 -9.65 7.79 -12.01
C ARG A 116 -10.34 9.06 -12.49
N PRO A 117 -9.95 9.63 -13.64
CA PRO A 117 -10.62 10.80 -14.20
C PRO A 117 -12.13 10.59 -14.34
N GLY A 118 -12.91 11.61 -13.99
CA GLY A 118 -14.37 11.60 -13.98
C GLY A 118 -15.02 11.02 -12.73
N GLU A 119 -14.27 10.32 -11.87
CA GLU A 119 -14.81 9.79 -10.62
C GLU A 119 -14.72 10.80 -9.46
N ARG A 120 -15.57 10.61 -8.45
CA ARG A 120 -15.62 11.45 -7.25
C ARG A 120 -15.05 10.74 -6.03
N TYR A 121 -14.43 11.52 -5.16
CA TYR A 121 -13.79 11.03 -3.94
C TYR A 121 -14.02 12.00 -2.78
N LEU A 122 -14.20 11.48 -1.58
CA LEU A 122 -13.97 12.20 -0.33
C LEU A 122 -12.49 12.04 0.02
N VAL A 123 -11.76 13.15 0.03
CA VAL A 123 -10.31 13.13 0.25
C VAL A 123 -9.92 13.83 1.54
N PHE A 124 -8.88 13.29 2.18
CA PHE A 124 -8.15 13.85 3.31
C PHE A 124 -6.71 14.00 2.86
N LEU A 125 -6.26 15.23 2.66
CA LEU A 125 -4.99 15.54 2.01
C LEU A 125 -4.03 16.24 2.97
N GLU A 126 -2.78 15.80 2.98
CA GLU A 126 -1.65 16.47 3.66
C GLU A 126 -0.65 16.95 2.62
N ARG A 127 0.15 17.98 2.95
CA ARG A 127 1.19 18.47 2.03
C ARG A 127 2.18 17.37 1.68
N PHE A 128 2.50 17.28 0.40
CA PHE A 128 3.60 16.48 -0.10
C PHE A 128 4.92 17.20 0.27
N PRO A 129 5.84 16.53 1.00
CA PRO A 129 7.11 17.13 1.37
C PRO A 129 7.94 17.50 0.13
N GLY A 130 8.57 18.67 0.13
CA GLY A 130 9.51 19.09 -0.92
C GLY A 130 8.89 19.79 -2.14
N ALA A 131 7.63 20.22 -2.07
CA ALA A 131 7.04 21.08 -3.10
C ALA A 131 7.47 22.54 -2.91
N CYS A 132 8.28 23.09 -3.82
CA CYS A 132 8.90 24.42 -3.67
C CYS A 132 8.09 25.58 -4.26
N GLU A 133 7.12 25.34 -5.15
CA GLU A 133 6.44 26.41 -5.91
C GLU A 133 4.92 26.42 -5.71
N ARG A 134 4.26 25.27 -5.88
CA ARG A 134 2.84 25.08 -5.58
C ARG A 134 2.68 23.97 -4.56
N PRO A 135 1.77 24.11 -3.58
CA PRO A 135 1.49 23.03 -2.66
C PRO A 135 0.98 21.82 -3.46
N ARG A 136 1.80 20.77 -3.50
CA ARG A 136 1.36 19.44 -3.90
C ARG A 136 0.90 18.72 -2.65
N PHE A 137 -0.11 17.88 -2.81
CA PHE A 137 -0.68 17.11 -1.71
C PHE A 137 -0.50 15.61 -1.95
N ARG A 138 -0.72 14.84 -0.89
CA ARG A 138 -0.94 13.40 -0.96
C ARG A 138 -2.07 13.00 -0.01
N PRO A 139 -2.73 11.87 -0.24
CA PRO A 139 -3.72 11.34 0.69
C PRO A 139 -3.11 10.97 2.04
N VAL A 140 -3.78 11.36 3.13
CA VAL A 140 -3.40 10.99 4.49
C VAL A 140 -3.56 9.48 4.66
N GLY A 141 -2.52 8.80 5.14
CA GLY A 141 -2.61 7.35 5.37
C GLY A 141 -2.81 6.54 4.09
N MET A 142 -2.32 7.05 2.95
CA MET A 142 -2.45 6.41 1.64
C MET A 142 -3.92 6.24 1.24
N ALA A 143 -4.39 5.03 0.86
CA ALA A 143 -5.75 4.83 0.38
C ALA A 143 -6.84 5.12 1.43
N GLN A 144 -6.50 5.16 2.72
CA GLN A 144 -7.45 5.52 3.78
C GLN A 144 -7.93 6.97 3.68
N GLY A 145 -7.10 7.87 3.12
CA GLY A 145 -7.42 9.28 2.93
C GLY A 145 -8.09 9.59 1.60
N ALA A 146 -8.47 8.59 0.81
CA ALA A 146 -9.15 8.78 -0.47
C ALA A 146 -10.26 7.73 -0.63
N LEU A 147 -11.48 8.14 -0.29
CA LEU A 147 -12.64 7.26 -0.25
C LEU A 147 -13.54 7.55 -1.47
N PRO A 148 -13.81 6.57 -2.35
CA PRO A 148 -14.66 6.81 -3.51
C PRO A 148 -16.07 7.24 -3.10
N VAL A 149 -16.68 8.13 -3.90
CA VAL A 149 -18.06 8.56 -3.78
C VAL A 149 -18.82 8.06 -4.99
N VAL A 150 -19.84 7.25 -4.75
CA VAL A 150 -20.72 6.69 -5.78
C VAL A 150 -22.12 7.26 -5.66
N ASP A 151 -22.70 7.67 -6.77
CA ASP A 151 -24.12 8.02 -6.81
C ASP A 151 -24.96 6.76 -6.73
N THR A 152 -25.89 6.74 -5.78
CA THR A 152 -26.89 5.68 -5.66
C THR A 152 -28.29 6.30 -5.79
N PRO A 153 -29.33 5.51 -6.08
CA PRO A 153 -30.71 6.01 -6.09
C PRO A 153 -31.13 6.71 -4.79
N ASP A 154 -30.54 6.30 -3.66
CA ASP A 154 -30.79 6.89 -2.33
C ASP A 154 -29.93 8.14 -2.03
N GLY A 155 -29.13 8.60 -3.00
CA GLY A 155 -28.17 9.69 -2.85
C GLY A 155 -26.71 9.24 -2.92
N PRO A 156 -25.75 10.18 -2.84
CA PRO A 156 -24.33 9.88 -2.88
C PRO A 156 -23.90 9.08 -1.65
N ARG A 157 -23.02 8.10 -1.86
CA ARG A 157 -22.45 7.27 -0.79
C ARG A 157 -20.93 7.21 -0.88
N VAL A 158 -20.27 7.30 0.26
CA VAL A 158 -18.84 7.04 0.43
C VAL A 158 -18.62 5.55 0.60
N THR A 159 -17.73 4.97 -0.19
CA THR A 159 -17.37 3.54 -0.12
C THR A 159 -15.93 3.36 0.39
N PRO A 160 -15.60 2.19 0.96
CA PRO A 160 -14.22 1.83 1.23
C PRO A 160 -13.37 1.89 -0.05
N ALA A 161 -12.07 2.16 0.09
CA ALA A 161 -11.14 2.07 -1.02
C ALA A 161 -11.15 0.62 -1.58
N PRO A 162 -11.13 0.40 -2.91
CA PRO A 162 -11.22 -0.94 -3.51
C PRO A 162 -10.08 -1.88 -3.10
N ASP A 163 -8.91 -1.31 -2.79
CA ASP A 163 -7.69 -2.03 -2.47
C ASP A 163 -7.00 -1.39 -1.25
N PRO A 164 -7.60 -1.51 -0.06
CA PRO A 164 -7.00 -0.94 1.13
C PRO A 164 -5.65 -1.63 1.41
N PRO A 165 -4.66 -0.92 1.98
CA PRO A 165 -3.44 -1.58 2.43
C PRO A 165 -3.79 -2.71 3.40
N LEU A 166 -2.89 -3.68 3.61
CA LEU A 166 -3.06 -4.61 4.73
C LEU A 166 -3.08 -3.78 6.03
N LEU A 167 -4.26 -3.75 6.65
CA LEU A 167 -4.54 -2.93 7.82
C LEU A 167 -4.26 -3.75 9.08
N VAL A 168 -3.38 -3.25 9.94
CA VAL A 168 -3.26 -3.77 11.30
C VAL A 168 -4.06 -2.87 12.23
N ALA A 169 -5.20 -3.38 12.66
CA ALA A 169 -5.97 -2.85 13.77
C ALA A 169 -5.22 -3.16 15.08
N PRO A 170 -5.02 -2.19 16.01
CA PRO A 170 -4.71 -2.54 17.38
C PRO A 170 -5.82 -3.47 17.92
N SER A 171 -5.49 -4.42 18.80
CA SER A 171 -6.40 -5.46 19.33
C SER A 171 -7.70 -4.96 19.99
N ALA A 172 -7.96 -3.65 20.02
CA ALA A 172 -9.18 -3.01 20.50
C ALA A 172 -9.95 -2.22 19.40
N ALA A 173 -9.54 -2.27 18.13
CA ALA A 173 -9.92 -1.29 17.11
C ALA A 173 -11.05 -1.67 16.15
N ALA A 174 -11.90 -2.64 16.50
CA ALA A 174 -13.15 -2.89 15.76
C ALA A 174 -14.13 -1.69 15.80
N SER A 175 -13.83 -0.62 16.57
CA SER A 175 -14.63 0.60 16.66
C SER A 175 -14.03 1.85 16.01
N VAL A 176 -12.84 1.77 15.40
CA VAL A 176 -12.05 2.97 15.06
C VAL A 176 -12.31 3.50 13.64
N ALA A 177 -12.78 2.67 12.71
CA ALA A 177 -12.99 3.08 11.31
C ALA A 177 -14.20 2.42 10.62
N PRO A 178 -15.44 2.66 11.09
CA PRO A 178 -16.66 2.03 10.57
C PRO A 178 -17.03 2.36 9.11
N TRP A 179 -16.29 3.24 8.44
CA TRP A 179 -16.41 3.54 7.00
C TRP A 179 -15.57 2.62 6.10
N LEU A 180 -14.67 1.81 6.67
CA LEU A 180 -13.90 0.82 5.92
C LEU A 180 -14.69 -0.48 5.67
N ASP A 181 -15.74 -0.73 6.45
CA ASP A 181 -16.48 -1.99 6.42
C ASP A 181 -17.69 -1.97 5.48
N ALA A 182 -18.28 -0.80 5.23
CA ALA A 182 -19.50 -0.69 4.42
C ALA A 182 -19.71 0.72 3.83
N PRO A 183 -20.43 0.84 2.69
CA PRO A 183 -20.83 2.12 2.13
C PRO A 183 -21.68 2.96 3.11
N ARG A 184 -21.43 4.26 3.18
CA ARG A 184 -22.12 5.22 4.04
C ARG A 184 -22.74 6.35 3.22
N PRO A 185 -23.86 6.96 3.64
CA PRO A 185 -24.29 8.22 3.04
C PRO A 185 -23.16 9.26 3.18
N LEU A 186 -22.98 10.04 2.12
CA LEU A 186 -22.03 11.16 2.10
C LEU A 186 -22.41 12.23 3.13
#